data_AF-A0A7N0UJ58-F1
#
_entry.id   AF-A0A7N0UJ58-F1
#
_cell.length_a   1.000
_cell.length_b   1.000
_cell.length_c   1.000
_cell.angle_alpha   90.00
_cell.angle_beta   90.00
_cell.angle_gamma   90.00
#
_symmetry.space_group_name_H-M   'P 1'
#
loop_
_entity.id
_entity.type
_entity.pdbx_description
1 polymer ?
#
loop_
_entity_poly.entity_id
_entity_poly.type
_entity_poly.pdbx_seq_one_letter_code
_entity_poly.pdbx_strand_id
1 'polypeptide(L)'
;MSCCFPYYTTSSCSGRISILSTPTSSTAHKKARGGLWLFITHDFADKDAVLDAFFRVDDADASAQQCDDVFRFEPLIITVECRNVASAQTIVTLAIAAGFRESGITSVGKRVIVGIRCSIRMKFLWGTGRVMVSREYVEFLVGVANQKMEANRKKTDYKQWSCEP
;
A
#
# COMPACT_ATOMS: atom_id res chain seq x y z
N MET A 1 1.17 2.07 40.65
CA MET A 1 2.14 1.64 39.62
C MET A 1 1.47 1.76 38.27
N SER A 2 1.87 2.74 37.46
CA SER A 2 1.21 3.05 36.19
C SER A 2 1.43 1.92 35.18
N CYS A 3 0.35 1.30 34.69
CA CYS A 3 0.35 0.37 33.56
C CYS A 3 0.79 1.09 32.28
N CYS A 4 2.09 1.33 32.12
CA CYS A 4 2.62 1.83 30.86
C CYS A 4 2.84 0.62 29.95
N PHE A 5 1.95 0.42 28.98
CA PHE A 5 2.05 -0.68 28.03
C PHE A 5 3.40 -0.63 27.28
N PRO A 6 4.02 -1.78 26.96
CA PRO A 6 5.33 -1.81 26.29
C PRO A 6 5.30 -1.40 24.81
N TYR A 7 4.10 -1.28 24.21
CA TYR A 7 3.89 -1.03 22.78
C TYR A 7 2.78 0.00 22.56
N TYR A 8 2.97 0.87 21.57
CA TYR A 8 1.97 1.84 21.11
C TYR A 8 1.96 1.90 19.58
N THR A 9 0.78 1.81 18.95
CA THR A 9 0.67 2.01 17.50
C THR A 9 0.74 3.51 17.19
N THR A 10 1.69 3.92 16.34
CA THR A 10 1.80 5.32 15.91
C THR A 10 1.07 5.57 14.60
N SER A 11 0.97 4.57 13.73
CA SER A 11 0.21 4.63 12.48
C SER A 11 -0.06 3.23 11.93
N SER A 12 -1.12 3.09 11.14
CA SER A 12 -1.45 1.85 10.44
C SER A 12 -2.18 2.12 9.13
N CYS A 13 -1.96 1.27 8.14
CA CYS A 13 -2.76 1.18 6.92
C CYS A 13 -3.09 -0.28 6.69
N SER A 14 -4.37 -0.61 6.49
CA SER A 14 -4.88 -1.98 6.30
C SER A 14 -4.61 -2.56 4.90
N GLY A 15 -4.01 -1.76 4.00
CA GLY A 15 -3.82 -2.07 2.59
C GLY A 15 -4.64 -1.15 1.70
N ARG A 16 -4.18 -0.93 0.46
CA ARG A 16 -4.87 -0.09 -0.53
C ARG A 16 -4.63 -0.52 -1.96
N ILE A 17 -5.62 -0.29 -2.81
CA ILE A 17 -5.51 -0.34 -4.27
C ILE A 17 -5.53 1.10 -4.78
N SER A 18 -4.64 1.45 -5.70
CA SER A 18 -4.51 2.83 -6.16
C SER A 18 -3.95 2.96 -7.56
N ILE A 19 -4.27 4.07 -8.22
CA ILE A 19 -3.65 4.54 -9.45
C ILE A 19 -2.95 5.86 -9.15
N LEU A 20 -1.64 5.93 -9.39
CA LEU A 20 -0.85 7.13 -9.22
C LEU A 20 -0.23 7.53 -10.57
N SER A 21 -0.53 8.75 -11.01
CA SER A 21 0.06 9.37 -12.19
C SER A 21 1.24 10.24 -11.80
N THR A 22 2.44 9.92 -12.27
CA THR A 22 3.66 10.70 -11.97
C THR A 22 4.22 11.35 -13.23
N PRO A 23 4.52 12.66 -13.25
CA PRO A 23 5.13 13.30 -14.41
C PRO A 23 6.50 12.69 -14.73
N THR A 24 6.73 12.33 -16.00
CA THR A 24 7.96 11.70 -16.49
C THR A 24 9.11 12.69 -16.66
N SER A 25 8.83 14.00 -16.82
CA SER A 25 9.84 15.03 -17.14
C SER A 25 10.14 15.98 -15.97
N SER A 26 11.43 16.33 -15.81
CA SER A 26 12.00 17.18 -14.74
C SER A 26 11.60 18.67 -14.80
N THR A 27 10.79 19.07 -15.77
CA THR A 27 10.25 20.43 -15.93
C THR A 27 9.05 20.73 -15.04
N ALA A 28 8.65 19.80 -14.17
CA ALA A 28 7.57 20.01 -13.21
C ALA A 28 7.92 21.15 -12.23
N HIS A 29 7.43 22.36 -12.53
CA HIS A 29 7.45 23.51 -11.64
C HIS A 29 7.02 23.12 -10.23
N LYS A 30 7.97 23.03 -9.29
CA LYS A 30 7.95 23.15 -7.80
C LYS A 30 6.76 22.62 -6.96
N LYS A 31 5.65 22.12 -7.51
CA LYS A 31 4.40 21.82 -6.80
C LYS A 31 3.92 20.36 -6.87
N ALA A 32 4.48 19.52 -7.75
CA ALA A 32 4.00 18.14 -7.92
C ALA A 32 5.10 17.07 -7.77
N ARG A 33 5.94 17.15 -6.73
CA ARG A 33 6.93 16.08 -6.44
C ARG A 33 6.30 14.71 -6.14
N GLY A 34 4.99 14.64 -5.89
CA GLY A 34 4.29 13.44 -5.42
C GLY A 34 3.39 12.73 -6.42
N GLY A 35 3.21 13.24 -7.64
CA GLY A 35 2.21 12.74 -8.60
C GLY A 35 0.77 13.07 -8.21
N LEU A 36 -0.18 12.67 -9.06
CA LEU A 36 -1.62 12.81 -8.91
C LEU A 36 -2.26 11.44 -8.66
N TRP A 37 -3.07 11.32 -7.62
CA TRP A 37 -3.87 10.12 -7.37
C TRP A 37 -5.11 10.14 -8.25
N LEU A 38 -5.20 9.20 -9.19
CA LEU A 38 -6.38 9.05 -10.05
C LEU A 38 -7.46 8.22 -9.35
N PHE A 39 -7.04 7.27 -8.50
CA PHE A 39 -7.92 6.38 -7.75
C PHE A 39 -7.23 5.87 -6.48
N ILE A 40 -7.98 5.77 -5.38
CA ILE A 40 -7.55 5.13 -4.12
C ILE A 40 -8.76 4.43 -3.50
N THR A 41 -8.56 3.21 -3.01
CA THR A 41 -9.51 2.54 -2.11
C THR A 41 -8.77 1.68 -1.08
N HIS A 42 -9.36 1.55 0.11
CA HIS A 42 -8.93 0.62 1.17
C HIS A 42 -9.78 -0.68 1.19
N ASP A 43 -10.71 -0.78 0.25
CA ASP A 43 -11.58 -1.94 0.03
C ASP A 43 -11.24 -2.65 -1.29
N PHE A 44 -12.06 -3.64 -1.64
CA PHE A 44 -12.00 -4.20 -2.99
C PHE A 44 -12.28 -3.08 -4.01
N ALA A 45 -11.48 -3.05 -5.06
CA ALA A 45 -11.66 -2.11 -6.15
C ALA A 45 -12.81 -2.58 -7.04
N ASP A 46 -13.74 -1.67 -7.30
CA ASP A 46 -14.76 -1.84 -8.32
C ASP A 46 -14.14 -1.61 -9.71
N LYS A 47 -14.42 -2.52 -10.64
CA LYS A 47 -13.79 -2.48 -11.96
C LYS A 47 -14.27 -1.30 -12.80
N ASP A 48 -15.54 -0.93 -12.69
CA ASP A 48 -16.13 0.14 -13.51
C ASP A 48 -15.62 1.49 -13.01
N ALA A 49 -15.56 1.70 -11.70
CA ALA A 49 -14.95 2.88 -11.09
C ALA A 49 -13.46 3.05 -11.47
N VAL A 50 -12.71 1.94 -11.57
CA VAL A 50 -11.31 1.97 -12.00
C VAL A 50 -11.18 2.33 -13.49
N LEU A 51 -12.03 1.75 -14.34
CA LEU A 51 -12.06 2.06 -15.77
C LEU A 51 -12.43 3.52 -16.02
N ASP A 52 -13.42 4.04 -15.31
CA ASP A 52 -13.86 5.44 -15.42
C ASP A 52 -12.80 6.43 -14.90
N ALA A 53 -12.10 6.07 -13.82
CA ALA A 53 -11.02 6.88 -13.28
C ALA A 53 -9.80 6.95 -14.22
N PHE A 54 -9.50 5.86 -14.92
CA PHE A 54 -8.31 5.74 -15.76
C PHE A 54 -8.55 6.20 -17.20
N PHE A 55 -9.63 5.75 -17.86
CA PHE A 55 -9.96 6.06 -19.24
C PHE A 55 -10.88 7.28 -19.36
N ARG A 56 -10.67 8.32 -18.54
CA ARG A 56 -11.50 9.53 -18.61
C ARG A 56 -11.70 9.94 -20.07
N VAL A 57 -12.97 10.08 -20.46
CA VAL A 57 -13.38 10.40 -21.83
C VAL A 57 -12.65 11.67 -22.25
N ASP A 58 -11.91 11.55 -23.37
CA ASP A 58 -11.21 12.64 -24.03
C ASP A 58 -12.16 13.82 -24.24
N ASP A 59 -12.05 14.85 -23.41
CA ASP A 59 -12.56 16.17 -23.74
C ASP A 59 -11.60 17.24 -23.21
N ALA A 60 -11.04 17.98 -24.16
CA ALA A 60 -10.21 19.16 -24.06
C ALA A 60 -8.71 18.98 -23.66
N ASP A 61 -7.85 19.26 -24.64
CA ASP A 61 -6.48 19.76 -24.46
C ASP A 61 -5.49 18.85 -23.71
N ALA A 62 -5.37 17.60 -24.16
CA ALA A 62 -4.21 16.76 -23.88
C ALA A 62 -2.94 17.31 -24.56
N SER A 63 -2.48 18.48 -24.11
CA SER A 63 -1.05 18.77 -24.09
C SER A 63 -0.38 17.55 -23.46
N ALA A 64 0.47 16.88 -24.23
CA ALA A 64 1.09 15.61 -23.91
C ALA A 64 2.03 15.75 -22.70
N GLN A 65 1.45 15.90 -21.51
CA GLN A 65 2.16 15.75 -20.27
C GLN A 65 2.49 14.26 -20.17
N GLN A 66 3.74 13.91 -20.48
CA GLN A 66 4.22 12.54 -20.29
C GLN A 66 4.11 12.22 -18.80
N CYS A 67 3.17 11.36 -18.46
CA CYS A 67 2.98 10.84 -17.11
C CYS A 67 3.08 9.32 -17.13
N ASP A 68 3.68 8.77 -16.08
CA ASP A 68 3.71 7.35 -15.77
C ASP A 68 2.53 7.02 -14.87
N ASP A 69 1.54 6.31 -15.41
CA ASP A 69 0.38 5.85 -14.66
C ASP A 69 0.64 4.48 -14.08
N VAL A 70 0.64 4.38 -12.76
CA VAL A 70 0.98 3.15 -12.06
C VAL A 70 -0.17 2.67 -11.20
N PHE A 71 -0.65 1.47 -11.50
CA PHE A 71 -1.59 0.74 -10.67
C PHE A 71 -0.88 -0.10 -9.63
N ARG A 72 -1.35 -0.04 -8.38
CA ARG A 72 -0.67 -0.63 -7.24
C ARG A 72 -1.65 -1.30 -6.31
N PHE A 73 -1.21 -2.41 -5.74
CA PHE A 73 -1.69 -2.89 -4.46
C PHE A 73 -0.56 -2.76 -3.45
N GLU A 74 -0.79 -1.99 -2.40
CA GLU A 74 0.11 -1.84 -1.26
C GLU A 74 -0.53 -2.50 -0.04
N PRO A 75 0.15 -3.44 0.63
CA PRO A 75 -0.46 -4.24 1.69
C PRO A 75 -0.46 -3.51 3.04
N LEU A 76 -0.92 -4.22 4.07
CA LEU A 76 -0.87 -3.79 5.45
C LEU A 76 0.54 -3.32 5.85
N ILE A 77 0.57 -2.17 6.51
CA ILE A 77 1.72 -1.69 7.28
C ILE A 77 1.25 -1.16 8.63
N ILE A 78 1.98 -1.51 9.70
CA ILE A 78 1.75 -0.99 11.05
C ILE A 78 3.08 -0.45 11.57
N THR A 79 3.04 0.74 12.16
CA THR A 79 4.19 1.34 12.84
C THR A 79 3.94 1.31 14.34
N VAL A 80 4.83 0.67 15.08
CA VAL A 80 4.73 0.47 16.53
C VAL A 80 5.91 1.14 17.22
N GLU A 81 5.63 2.01 18.16
CA GLU A 81 6.61 2.52 19.12
C GLU A 81 6.74 1.55 20.30
N CYS A 82 7.97 1.16 20.58
CA CYS A 82 8.32 0.23 21.65
C CYS A 82 9.02 0.99 22.77
N ARG A 83 8.84 0.52 24.01
CA ARG A 83 9.53 1.10 25.18
C ARG A 83 11.05 1.07 25.05
N ASN A 84 11.61 -0.03 24.55
CA ASN A 84 13.05 -0.23 24.42
C ASN A 84 13.34 -1.27 23.32
N VAL A 85 14.63 -1.48 23.03
CA VAL A 85 15.10 -2.39 21.99
C VAL A 85 14.71 -3.85 22.27
N ALA A 86 14.69 -4.28 23.55
CA ALA A 86 14.29 -5.64 23.90
C ALA A 86 12.82 -5.92 23.53
N SER A 87 11.90 -5.00 23.87
CA SER A 87 10.50 -5.09 23.43
C SER A 87 10.38 -5.07 21.90
N ALA A 88 11.18 -4.25 21.23
CA ALA A 88 11.20 -4.19 19.77
C ALA A 88 11.67 -5.50 19.12
N GLN A 89 12.66 -6.18 19.70
CA GLN A 89 13.09 -7.50 19.24
C GLN A 89 11.98 -8.53 19.41
N THR A 90 11.28 -8.54 20.55
CA THR A 90 10.14 -9.45 20.78
C THR A 90 9.06 -9.31 19.71
N ILE A 91 8.61 -8.07 19.43
CA ILE A 91 7.55 -7.86 18.44
C ILE A 91 8.01 -8.17 17.01
N VAL A 92 9.28 -7.93 16.66
CA VAL A 92 9.83 -8.32 15.36
C VAL A 92 9.83 -9.85 15.21
N THR A 93 10.26 -10.59 16.23
CA THR A 93 10.21 -12.06 16.22
C THR A 93 8.80 -12.58 16.04
N LEU A 94 7.83 -12.02 16.77
CA LEU A 94 6.41 -12.38 16.63
C LEU A 94 5.85 -12.06 15.24
N ALA A 95 6.17 -10.88 14.70
CA ALA A 95 5.73 -10.47 13.37
C ALA A 95 6.28 -11.40 12.28
N ILE A 96 7.56 -11.76 12.35
CA ILE A 96 8.18 -12.72 11.42
C ILE A 96 7.51 -14.09 11.53
N ALA A 97 7.26 -14.59 12.75
CA ALA A 97 6.57 -15.85 12.98
C ALA A 97 5.14 -15.86 12.42
N ALA A 98 4.44 -14.73 12.51
CA ALA A 98 3.12 -14.52 11.90
C ALA A 98 3.16 -14.29 10.38
N GLY A 99 4.32 -14.40 9.73
CA GLY A 99 4.45 -14.30 8.28
C GLY A 99 4.62 -12.88 7.72
N PHE A 100 4.91 -11.89 8.58
CA PHE A 100 5.32 -10.53 8.21
C PHE A 100 6.85 -10.44 8.14
N ARG A 101 7.45 -11.18 7.22
CA ARG A 101 8.91 -11.39 7.12
C ARG A 101 9.75 -10.13 6.86
N GLU A 102 9.12 -9.07 6.37
CA GLU A 102 9.78 -7.79 6.10
C GLU A 102 9.68 -6.81 7.28
N SER A 103 9.26 -7.29 8.45
CA SER A 103 9.17 -6.49 9.66
C SER A 103 10.54 -6.28 10.29
N GLY A 104 10.75 -5.12 10.91
CA GLY A 104 12.03 -4.79 11.53
C GLY A 104 12.01 -3.48 12.29
N ILE A 105 13.06 -3.27 13.08
CA ILE A 105 13.29 -2.01 13.80
C ILE A 105 13.74 -0.96 12.77
N THR A 106 12.98 0.12 12.62
CA THR A 106 13.25 1.19 11.65
C THR A 106 13.91 2.41 12.27
N SER A 107 13.88 2.54 13.60
CA SER A 107 14.54 3.64 14.31
C SER A 107 14.91 3.22 15.73
N VAL A 108 16.13 3.55 16.15
CA VAL A 108 16.63 3.42 17.52
C VAL A 108 17.31 4.74 17.87
N GLY A 109 16.52 5.70 18.35
CA GLY A 109 17.02 7.02 18.74
C GLY A 109 16.19 7.55 19.91
N LYS A 110 15.57 8.71 19.73
CA LYS A 110 14.60 9.25 20.71
C LYS A 110 13.45 8.28 20.99
N ARG A 111 13.07 7.49 19.98
CA ARG A 111 12.00 6.49 20.03
C ARG A 111 12.51 5.20 19.40
N VAL A 112 12.04 4.06 19.91
CA VAL A 112 12.30 2.75 19.29
C VAL A 112 11.10 2.40 18.44
N ILE A 113 11.26 2.41 17.12
CA ILE A 113 10.16 2.19 16.17
C ILE A 113 10.34 0.87 15.44
N VAL A 114 9.27 0.09 15.37
CA VAL A 114 9.17 -1.13 14.57
C VAL A 114 8.16 -0.92 13.46
N GLY A 115 8.53 -1.29 12.23
CA GLY A 115 7.60 -1.44 11.13
C GLY A 115 7.20 -2.90 10.98
N ILE A 116 5.91 -3.21 11.12
CA ILE A 116 5.32 -4.51 10.76
C ILE A 116 4.84 -4.40 9.32
N ARG A 117 5.39 -5.22 8.43
CA ARG A 117 5.18 -5.10 6.98
C ARG A 117 4.77 -6.42 6.35
N CYS A 118 3.68 -6.36 5.60
CA CYS A 118 3.27 -7.46 4.73
C CYS A 118 4.00 -7.37 3.38
N SER A 119 4.35 -8.54 2.81
CA SER A 119 5.13 -8.63 1.57
C SER A 119 4.27 -8.70 0.29
N ILE A 120 2.95 -8.88 0.43
CA ILE A 120 2.02 -9.05 -0.69
C ILE A 120 1.85 -7.71 -1.42
N ARG A 121 2.56 -7.52 -2.53
CA ARG A 121 2.49 -6.27 -3.30
C ARG A 121 2.12 -6.53 -4.75
N MET A 122 1.69 -5.47 -5.41
CA MET A 122 1.55 -5.41 -6.86
C MET A 122 1.88 -4.00 -7.33
N LYS A 123 2.58 -3.90 -8.45
CA LYS A 123 2.85 -2.64 -9.14
C LYS A 123 2.87 -2.93 -10.62
N PHE A 124 2.11 -2.18 -11.40
CA PHE A 124 2.04 -2.32 -12.84
C PHE A 124 1.97 -0.93 -13.48
N LEU A 125 2.76 -0.73 -14.55
CA LEU A 125 2.78 0.51 -15.32
C LEU A 125 1.74 0.40 -16.45
N TRP A 126 0.71 1.22 -16.40
CA TRP A 126 -0.38 1.24 -17.39
C TRP A 126 -0.11 2.10 -18.60
N GLY A 127 0.80 3.07 -18.49
CA GLY A 127 1.13 3.97 -19.57
C GLY A 127 2.24 4.93 -19.22
N THR A 128 2.94 5.41 -20.25
CA THR A 128 3.94 6.48 -20.19
C THR A 128 3.60 7.47 -21.29
N GLY A 129 2.89 8.55 -20.94
CA GLY A 129 2.39 9.56 -21.88
C GLY A 129 1.34 9.07 -22.89
N ARG A 130 0.97 7.79 -22.86
CA ARG A 130 -0.17 7.20 -23.56
C ARG A 130 -0.61 5.94 -22.83
N VAL A 131 -1.89 5.57 -22.96
CA VAL A 131 -2.41 4.32 -22.40
C VAL A 131 -1.83 3.12 -23.17
N MET A 132 -1.30 2.15 -22.45
CA MET A 132 -0.68 0.93 -23.00
C MET A 132 -1.44 -0.36 -22.66
N VAL A 133 -2.58 -0.25 -21.98
CA VAL A 133 -3.39 -1.38 -21.52
C VAL A 133 -4.79 -1.33 -22.13
N SER A 134 -5.34 -2.49 -22.49
CA SER A 134 -6.73 -2.60 -22.91
C SER A 134 -7.67 -2.59 -21.70
N ARG A 135 -8.97 -2.34 -21.94
CA ARG A 135 -9.99 -2.36 -20.87
C ARG A 135 -10.08 -3.75 -20.22
N GLU A 136 -10.05 -4.81 -21.02
CA GLU A 136 -10.11 -6.19 -20.56
C GLU A 136 -8.91 -6.53 -19.66
N TYR A 137 -7.74 -5.99 -19.99
CA TYR A 137 -6.55 -6.19 -19.16
C TYR A 137 -6.62 -5.42 -17.83
N VAL A 138 -7.23 -4.23 -17.82
CA VAL A 138 -7.51 -3.50 -16.57
C VAL A 138 -8.46 -4.30 -15.68
N GLU A 139 -9.55 -4.86 -16.22
CA GLU A 139 -10.46 -5.72 -15.46
C GLU A 139 -9.75 -6.93 -14.84
N PHE A 140 -8.88 -7.60 -15.61
CA PHE A 140 -8.06 -8.69 -15.11
C PHE A 140 -7.16 -8.25 -13.95
N LEU A 141 -6.46 -7.12 -14.09
CA LEU A 141 -5.57 -6.59 -13.05
C LEU A 141 -6.33 -6.18 -11.79
N VAL A 142 -7.54 -5.63 -11.91
CA VAL A 142 -8.41 -5.34 -10.76
C VAL A 142 -8.76 -6.64 -10.02
N GLY A 143 -9.07 -7.70 -10.76
CA GLY A 143 -9.27 -9.04 -10.18
C GLY A 143 -8.06 -9.52 -9.38
N VAL A 144 -6.84 -9.41 -9.93
CA VAL A 144 -5.60 -9.77 -9.23
C VAL A 144 -5.36 -8.87 -8.01
N ALA A 145 -5.64 -7.57 -8.09
CA ALA A 145 -5.53 -6.65 -6.97
C ALA A 145 -6.45 -7.05 -5.82
N ASN A 146 -7.70 -7.40 -6.14
CA ASN A 146 -8.70 -7.84 -5.17
C ASN A 146 -8.31 -9.17 -4.51
N GLN A 147 -7.78 -10.13 -5.26
CA GLN A 147 -7.23 -11.37 -4.67
C GLN A 147 -6.09 -11.08 -3.68
N LYS A 148 -5.22 -10.12 -3.99
CA LYS A 148 -4.15 -9.69 -3.07
C LYS A 148 -4.69 -8.96 -1.84
N MET A 149 -5.72 -8.13 -2.00
CA MET A 149 -6.43 -7.49 -0.87
C MET A 149 -7.04 -8.55 0.06
N GLU A 150 -7.67 -9.58 -0.49
CA GLU A 150 -8.24 -10.67 0.29
C GLU A 150 -7.15 -11.44 1.07
N ALA A 151 -6.06 -11.82 0.40
CA ALA A 151 -4.93 -12.49 1.04
C ALA A 151 -4.28 -11.64 2.15
N ASN A 152 -4.21 -10.32 1.95
CA ASN A 152 -3.72 -9.39 2.95
C ASN A 152 -4.64 -9.29 4.16
N ARG A 153 -5.97 -9.26 3.97
CA ARG A 153 -6.95 -9.28 5.06
C ARG A 153 -6.93 -10.58 5.84
N LYS A 154 -6.77 -11.73 5.17
CA LYS A 154 -6.63 -13.05 5.82
C LYS A 154 -5.45 -13.09 6.79
N LYS A 155 -4.31 -12.48 6.45
CA LYS A 155 -3.15 -12.39 7.36
C LYS A 155 -3.39 -11.58 8.63
N THR A 156 -4.38 -10.71 8.64
CA THR A 156 -4.72 -9.88 9.81
C THR A 156 -5.89 -10.43 10.63
N ASP A 157 -6.54 -11.49 10.15
CA ASP A 157 -7.69 -12.08 10.85
C ASP A 157 -7.21 -12.92 12.04
N TYR A 158 -7.56 -12.47 13.24
CA TYR A 158 -7.20 -13.11 14.51
C TYR A 158 -7.74 -14.54 14.62
N LYS A 159 -8.79 -14.89 13.86
CA LYS A 159 -9.37 -16.23 13.85
C LYS A 159 -8.42 -17.31 13.32
N GLN A 160 -7.39 -16.95 12.56
CA GLN A 160 -6.35 -17.88 12.14
C GLN A 160 -5.25 -18.09 13.21
N TRP A 161 -5.21 -17.28 14.28
CA TRP A 161 -4.21 -17.37 15.34
C TRP A 161 -4.73 -18.02 16.63
N SER A 162 -6.04 -18.19 16.76
CA SER A 162 -6.62 -19.08 17.76
C SER A 162 -6.30 -20.51 17.36
N CYS A 163 -5.25 -21.09 17.95
CA CYS A 163 -5.12 -22.54 18.06
C CYS A 163 -6.45 -23.10 18.58
N GLU A 164 -6.96 -24.13 17.91
CA GLU A 164 -7.99 -25.00 18.50
C GLU A 164 -7.51 -25.51 19.88
N PRO A 165 -8.44 -25.74 20.83
CA PRO A 165 -8.14 -26.05 22.22
C PRO A 165 -7.27 -27.30 22.43
#